data_AF-A0A355XR01-F1
#
_entry.id   AF-A0A355XR01-F1
#
_cell.length_a   1.000
_cell.length_b   1.000
_cell.length_c   1.000
_cell.angle_alpha   90.00
_cell.angle_beta   90.00
_cell.angle_gamma   90.00
#
_symmetry.space_group_name_H-M   'P 1'
#
loop_
_entity.id
_entity.type
_entity.pdbx_description
1 polymer ?
#
loop_
_entity_poly.entity_id
_entity_poly.type
_entity_poly.pdbx_seq_one_letter_code
_entity_poly.pdbx_strand_id
1 'polypeptide(L)'
;LPFEKGEKFQDYSLNIQIDEVVNIGGIYIGLDKLTHFTASGYLYYKIYMLALEQLDSEEAAKRMAISMGIYGEKNILGKIPSGVFSFADLESNYQGFQFALSLCKSDSTYLKRSGKGWELEGVFDLRNYVNPFWDEFFNTSYYYDGFNLTLMPKSEAVLQNIPHYCLKFQSKRIQGIFDFYNRVADPSYSVKYLRQLIEKGELPDPSPFDIRTICNE
;
A
#
# COMPACT_ATOMS: atom_id res chain seq x y z
N LEU A 1 -18.72 25.26 -35.84
CA LEU A 1 -17.99 24.03 -36.19
C LEU A 1 -17.01 23.73 -35.06
N PRO A 2 -17.47 22.97 -34.06
CA PRO A 2 -16.65 22.48 -32.96
C PRO A 2 -15.90 21.20 -33.39
N PHE A 3 -14.82 20.85 -32.69
CA PHE A 3 -14.09 19.56 -32.80
C PHE A 3 -13.04 19.35 -33.92
N GLU A 4 -12.18 20.32 -34.24
CA GLU A 4 -10.98 20.05 -35.07
C GLU A 4 -9.65 20.10 -34.30
N LYS A 5 -9.67 20.24 -32.97
CA LYS A 5 -8.45 20.24 -32.13
C LYS A 5 -8.52 19.31 -30.91
N GLY A 6 -9.35 18.27 -30.97
CA GLY A 6 -9.45 17.25 -29.91
C GLY A 6 -8.37 16.16 -29.98
N GLU A 7 -7.79 15.91 -31.15
CA GLU A 7 -6.90 14.75 -31.36
C GLU A 7 -5.48 14.95 -30.85
N LYS A 8 -5.01 16.20 -30.62
CA LYS A 8 -3.65 16.45 -30.10
C LYS A 8 -3.49 16.28 -28.59
N PHE A 9 -4.58 16.10 -27.83
CA PHE A 9 -4.50 15.78 -26.40
C PHE A 9 -4.67 14.29 -26.10
N GLN A 10 -5.09 13.48 -27.08
CA GLN A 10 -5.13 12.02 -26.95
C GLN A 10 -3.76 11.34 -27.18
N ASP A 11 -2.77 12.09 -27.69
CA ASP A 11 -1.38 11.64 -27.86
C ASP A 11 -0.53 11.76 -26.57
N TYR A 12 -1.10 12.21 -25.45
CA TYR A 12 -0.67 11.67 -24.15
C TYR A 12 -1.23 10.26 -24.06
N SER A 13 -0.60 9.39 -24.87
CA SER A 13 -0.67 7.97 -24.76
C SER A 13 -0.81 7.60 -23.28
N LEU A 14 -1.94 7.00 -22.94
CA LEU A 14 -2.13 6.10 -21.81
C LEU A 14 -1.20 4.87 -21.97
N ASN A 15 0.07 5.10 -22.30
CA ASN A 15 1.14 4.20 -21.94
C ASN A 15 1.09 4.20 -20.42
N ILE A 16 0.44 3.18 -19.89
CA ILE A 16 0.49 2.83 -18.48
C ILE A 16 1.98 2.73 -18.15
N GLN A 17 2.55 3.81 -17.63
CA GLN A 17 3.89 3.78 -17.09
C GLN A 17 3.82 2.82 -15.90
N ILE A 18 4.63 1.78 -15.96
CA ILE A 18 4.96 1.01 -14.77
C ILE A 18 5.57 2.02 -13.81
N ASP A 19 4.97 2.19 -12.64
CA ASP A 19 5.45 3.16 -11.68
C ASP A 19 6.89 2.81 -11.29
N GLU A 20 7.71 3.84 -11.05
CA GLU A 20 9.11 3.62 -10.75
C GLU A 20 9.24 2.93 -9.39
N VAL A 21 10.18 1.99 -9.30
CA VAL A 21 10.51 1.31 -8.06
C VAL A 21 11.73 1.99 -7.44
N VAL A 22 11.60 2.42 -6.19
CA VAL A 22 12.69 3.01 -5.41
C VAL A 22 13.14 2.08 -4.30
N ASN A 23 14.42 2.15 -3.93
CA ASN A 23 14.98 1.43 -2.80
C ASN A 23 15.16 2.36 -1.61
N ILE A 24 14.50 2.05 -0.50
CA ILE A 24 14.62 2.75 0.78
C ILE A 24 15.07 1.76 1.83
N GLY A 25 16.32 1.88 2.28
CA GLY A 25 16.87 1.03 3.35
C GLY A 25 16.93 -0.47 3.00
N GLY A 26 16.99 -0.82 1.72
CA GLY A 26 16.95 -2.21 1.25
C GLY A 26 15.55 -2.72 0.90
N ILE A 27 14.50 -1.94 1.14
CA ILE A 27 13.12 -2.25 0.77
C ILE A 27 12.78 -1.57 -0.56
N TYR A 28 12.23 -2.32 -1.51
CA TYR A 28 11.80 -1.85 -2.81
C TYR A 28 10.30 -1.55 -2.77
N ILE A 29 9.91 -0.34 -3.18
CA ILE A 29 8.50 0.09 -3.18
C ILE A 29 8.18 0.83 -4.48
N GLY A 30 6.92 0.78 -4.89
CA GLY A 30 6.39 1.72 -5.90
C GLY A 30 6.32 3.15 -5.34
N LEU A 31 6.47 4.15 -6.20
CA LEU A 31 6.40 5.56 -5.79
C LEU A 31 4.99 5.96 -5.30
N ASP A 32 3.94 5.36 -5.85
CA ASP A 32 2.56 5.45 -5.38
C ASP A 32 2.44 5.26 -3.86
N LYS A 33 3.24 4.36 -3.27
CA LYS A 33 3.24 4.11 -1.82
C LYS A 33 3.56 5.35 -0.99
N LEU A 34 4.29 6.34 -1.51
CA LEU A 34 4.53 7.61 -0.81
C LEU A 34 3.25 8.46 -0.69
N THR A 35 2.37 8.40 -1.70
CA THR A 35 1.06 9.06 -1.65
C THR A 35 0.14 8.35 -0.65
N HIS A 36 0.18 7.01 -0.62
CA HIS A 36 -0.51 6.22 0.40
C HIS A 36 -0.05 6.57 1.82
N PHE A 37 1.26 6.69 2.04
CA PHE A 37 1.83 7.08 3.32
C PHE A 37 1.39 8.49 3.75
N THR A 38 1.50 9.47 2.85
CA THR A 38 1.23 10.86 3.22
C THR A 38 -0.26 11.21 3.23
N ALA A 39 -0.97 10.99 2.13
CA ALA A 39 -2.35 11.41 1.95
C ALA A 39 -3.34 10.43 2.60
N SER A 40 -3.28 9.15 2.20
CA SER A 40 -4.18 8.12 2.73
C SER A 40 -3.91 7.82 4.21
N GLY A 41 -2.65 7.89 4.64
CA GLY A 41 -2.27 7.79 6.05
C GLY A 41 -2.82 8.93 6.90
N TYR A 42 -2.82 10.17 6.40
CA TYR A 42 -3.49 11.28 7.07
C TYR A 42 -5.01 11.10 7.11
N LEU A 43 -5.61 10.54 6.05
CA LEU A 43 -7.04 10.20 6.06
C LEU A 43 -7.37 9.15 7.14
N TYR A 44 -6.56 8.11 7.28
CA TYR A 44 -6.69 7.13 8.38
C TYR A 44 -6.63 7.82 9.74
N TYR A 45 -5.70 8.75 9.94
CA TYR A 45 -5.63 9.54 11.16
C TYR A 45 -6.92 10.33 11.43
N LYS A 46 -7.46 11.01 10.42
CA LYS A 46 -8.73 11.75 10.58
C LYS A 46 -9.89 10.84 10.96
N ILE A 47 -10.00 9.68 10.31
CA ILE A 47 -11.04 8.68 10.61
C ILE A 47 -10.86 8.14 12.04
N TYR A 48 -9.63 7.84 12.43
CA TYR A 48 -9.30 7.41 13.78
C TYR A 48 -9.76 8.44 14.83
N MET A 49 -9.46 9.72 14.62
CA MET A 49 -9.88 10.78 15.56
C MET A 49 -11.41 10.90 15.63
N LEU A 50 -12.12 10.87 14.50
CA LEU A 50 -13.58 10.88 14.46
C LEU A 50 -14.20 9.65 15.14
N ALA A 51 -13.56 8.50 14.98
CA ALA A 51 -14.01 7.26 15.60
C ALA A 51 -13.78 7.28 17.12
N LEU A 52 -12.68 7.87 17.60
CA LEU A 52 -12.45 8.07 19.04
C LEU A 52 -13.49 8.96 19.71
N GLU A 53 -14.03 9.96 19.00
CA GLU A 53 -15.11 10.81 19.54
C GLU A 53 -16.42 10.04 19.74
N GLN A 54 -16.58 8.91 19.03
CA GLN A 54 -17.82 8.11 19.02
C GLN A 54 -17.68 6.77 19.75
N LEU A 55 -16.45 6.28 19.92
CA LEU A 55 -16.13 4.96 20.45
C LEU A 55 -15.20 5.09 21.65
N ASP A 56 -15.53 4.43 22.75
CA ASP A 56 -14.67 4.36 23.95
C ASP A 56 -13.51 3.34 23.81
N SER A 57 -12.99 3.12 22.59
CA SER A 57 -11.94 2.14 22.34
C SER A 57 -11.00 2.54 21.21
N GLU A 58 -9.72 2.75 21.54
CA GLU A 58 -8.66 3.01 20.56
C GLU A 58 -8.54 1.87 19.55
N GLU A 59 -8.70 0.62 19.99
CA GLU A 59 -8.61 -0.54 19.11
C GLU A 59 -9.77 -0.57 18.10
N ALA A 60 -10.98 -0.21 18.53
CA ALA A 60 -12.12 -0.09 17.62
C ALA A 60 -11.91 1.06 16.62
N ALA A 61 -11.39 2.21 17.08
CA ALA A 61 -11.07 3.34 16.21
C ALA A 61 -9.98 3.01 15.18
N LYS A 62 -8.92 2.30 15.58
CA LYS A 62 -7.86 1.82 14.65
C LYS A 62 -8.44 0.89 13.60
N ARG A 63 -9.28 -0.07 14.01
CA ARG A 63 -9.95 -0.98 13.07
C ARG A 63 -10.84 -0.22 12.10
N MET A 64 -11.57 0.81 12.55
CA MET A 64 -12.39 1.65 11.68
C MET A 64 -11.55 2.38 10.62
N ALA A 65 -10.39 2.93 11.00
CA ALA A 65 -9.45 3.53 10.05
C ALA A 65 -8.98 2.52 8.98
N ILE A 66 -8.59 1.31 9.39
CA ILE A 66 -8.17 0.24 8.46
C ILE A 66 -9.33 -0.19 7.56
N SER A 67 -10.54 -0.36 8.13
CA SER A 67 -11.75 -0.72 7.37
C SER A 67 -12.09 0.29 6.28
N MET A 68 -11.83 1.58 6.51
CA MET A 68 -12.04 2.60 5.47
C MET A 68 -11.04 2.48 4.32
N GLY A 69 -9.78 2.11 4.58
CA GLY A 69 -8.86 1.80 3.47
C GLY A 69 -9.23 0.53 2.73
N ILE A 70 -9.67 -0.52 3.44
CA ILE A 70 -10.23 -1.72 2.80
C ILE A 70 -11.38 -1.35 1.87
N TYR A 71 -12.28 -0.46 2.31
CA TYR A 71 -13.39 0.02 1.49
C TYR A 71 -12.91 0.83 0.28
N GLY A 72 -11.89 1.67 0.46
CA GLY A 72 -11.25 2.44 -0.63
C GLY A 72 -10.65 1.53 -1.71
N GLU A 73 -9.86 0.54 -1.30
CA GLU A 73 -9.26 -0.48 -2.19
C GLU A 73 -10.33 -1.34 -2.88
N LYS A 74 -11.38 -1.75 -2.16
CA LYS A 74 -12.47 -2.57 -2.71
C LYS A 74 -13.38 -1.84 -3.71
N ASN A 75 -13.40 -0.51 -3.72
CA ASN A 75 -14.39 0.25 -4.52
C ASN A 75 -13.76 1.36 -5.37
N ILE A 76 -13.15 2.37 -4.75
CA ILE A 76 -12.86 3.65 -5.42
C ILE A 76 -11.48 3.67 -6.09
N LEU A 77 -10.47 3.01 -5.49
CA LEU A 77 -9.07 3.13 -5.90
C LEU A 77 -8.48 1.87 -6.53
N GLY A 78 -8.96 0.68 -6.16
CA GLY A 78 -8.38 -0.60 -6.63
C GLY A 78 -9.32 -1.40 -7.54
N LYS A 79 -10.38 -2.00 -6.99
CA LYS A 79 -11.21 -2.97 -7.70
C LYS A 79 -11.88 -2.46 -8.99
N ILE A 80 -12.52 -1.29 -8.95
CA ILE A 80 -13.23 -0.74 -10.11
C ILE A 80 -12.27 -0.20 -11.19
N PRO A 81 -11.20 0.56 -10.85
CA PRO A 81 -10.31 1.11 -11.87
C PRO A 81 -9.21 0.14 -12.35
N SER A 82 -8.67 -0.75 -11.50
CA SER A 82 -7.49 -1.58 -11.84
C SER A 82 -7.68 -3.09 -11.64
N GLY A 83 -8.70 -3.51 -10.90
CA GLY A 83 -8.91 -4.93 -10.55
C GLY A 83 -7.93 -5.48 -9.53
N VAL A 84 -7.19 -4.61 -8.84
CA VAL A 84 -6.18 -4.97 -7.83
C VAL A 84 -6.68 -4.56 -6.45
N PHE A 85 -6.49 -5.44 -5.47
CA PHE A 85 -6.60 -5.11 -4.04
C PHE A 85 -5.21 -5.23 -3.43
N SER A 86 -4.57 -4.09 -3.14
CA SER A 86 -3.18 -4.06 -2.68
C SER A 86 -3.08 -4.07 -1.16
N PHE A 87 -2.48 -5.13 -0.61
CA PHE A 87 -2.17 -5.20 0.81
C PHE A 87 -1.01 -4.27 1.19
N ALA A 88 -0.13 -3.96 0.23
CA ALA A 88 0.97 -3.02 0.42
C ALA A 88 0.48 -1.57 0.57
N ASP A 89 -0.57 -1.19 -0.17
CA ASP A 89 -1.21 0.11 -0.01
C ASP A 89 -1.81 0.29 1.38
N LEU A 90 -2.50 -0.74 1.89
CA LEU A 90 -3.08 -0.70 3.23
C LEU A 90 -2.02 -0.62 4.33
N GLU A 91 -0.85 -1.24 4.14
CA GLU A 91 0.27 -1.10 5.06
C GLU A 91 0.87 0.30 4.99
N SER A 92 1.10 0.85 3.78
CA SER A 92 1.63 2.20 3.63
C SER A 92 0.70 3.25 4.26
N ASN A 93 -0.62 3.12 4.03
CA ASN A 93 -1.64 3.93 4.70
C ASN A 93 -1.49 3.84 6.23
N TYR A 94 -1.34 2.62 6.77
CA TYR A 94 -1.24 2.41 8.21
C TYR A 94 0.04 3.03 8.81
N GLN A 95 1.17 2.91 8.12
CA GLN A 95 2.42 3.54 8.56
C GLN A 95 2.35 5.07 8.49
N GLY A 96 1.66 5.61 7.48
CA GLY A 96 1.34 7.03 7.39
C GLY A 96 0.46 7.52 8.54
N PHE A 97 -0.50 6.70 8.95
CA PHE A 97 -1.30 6.94 10.15
C PHE A 97 -0.44 6.93 11.43
N GLN A 98 0.49 5.99 11.58
CA GLN A 98 1.43 5.97 12.72
C GLN A 98 2.32 7.22 12.73
N PHE A 99 2.77 7.67 11.55
CA PHE A 99 3.49 8.93 11.41
C PHE A 99 2.64 10.12 11.87
N ALA A 100 1.41 10.25 11.38
CA ALA A 100 0.50 11.33 11.81
C ALA A 100 0.24 11.33 13.32
N LEU A 101 0.03 10.15 13.93
CA LEU A 101 -0.08 10.03 15.38
C LEU A 101 1.19 10.50 16.10
N SER A 102 2.37 10.16 15.58
CA SER A 102 3.64 10.56 16.19
C SER A 102 3.84 12.08 16.17
N LEU A 103 3.35 12.77 15.13
CA LEU A 103 3.42 14.24 15.02
C LEU A 103 2.59 14.95 16.10
N CYS A 104 1.51 14.33 16.58
CA CYS A 104 0.55 14.95 17.50
C CYS A 104 0.76 14.57 18.98
N LYS A 105 1.73 13.69 19.30
CA LYS A 105 2.07 13.37 20.69
C LYS A 105 2.81 14.54 21.35
N SER A 106 2.62 14.72 22.66
CA SER A 106 3.30 15.77 23.44
C SER A 106 4.82 15.70 23.36
N ASP A 107 5.33 14.48 23.17
CA ASP A 107 6.76 14.16 23.06
C ASP A 107 7.12 13.84 21.59
N SER A 108 6.45 14.49 20.64
CA SER A 108 6.72 14.32 19.21
C SER A 108 8.20 14.54 18.92
N THR A 109 8.83 13.54 18.30
CA THR A 109 10.25 13.58 17.94
C THR A 109 10.53 14.44 16.71
N TYR A 110 9.48 14.92 16.04
CA TYR A 110 9.56 15.60 14.74
C TYR A 110 9.08 17.05 14.77
N LEU A 111 8.17 17.38 15.69
CA LEU A 111 7.54 18.70 15.76
C LEU A 111 7.44 19.17 17.20
N LYS A 112 7.97 20.36 17.46
CA LYS A 112 7.86 21.04 18.74
C LYS A 112 7.10 22.35 18.59
N ARG A 113 6.24 22.65 19.55
CA ARG A 113 5.59 23.97 19.63
C ARG A 113 6.44 24.91 20.47
N SER A 114 6.92 26.00 19.85
CA SER A 114 7.62 27.10 20.50
C SER A 114 6.74 28.35 20.57
N GLY A 115 7.21 29.41 21.23
CA GLY A 115 6.55 30.71 21.22
C GLY A 115 6.44 31.36 19.83
N LYS A 116 7.12 30.81 18.81
CA LYS A 116 7.10 31.28 17.41
C LYS A 116 6.22 30.42 16.50
N GLY A 117 5.67 29.31 16.98
CA GLY A 117 4.88 28.38 16.17
C GLY A 117 5.39 26.95 16.25
N TRP A 118 5.13 26.16 15.20
CA TRP A 118 5.66 24.80 15.08
C TRP A 118 7.05 24.82 14.45
N GLU A 119 7.99 24.15 15.09
CA GLU A 119 9.38 24.01 14.66
C GLU A 119 9.68 22.52 14.44
N LEU A 120 10.45 22.21 13.39
CA LEU A 120 10.94 20.86 13.15
C LEU A 120 11.98 20.51 14.23
N GLU A 121 11.77 19.41 14.92
CA GLU A 121 12.70 18.82 15.87
C GLU A 121 13.23 17.50 15.29
N GLY A 122 14.52 17.20 15.42
CA GLY A 122 15.09 15.97 14.87
C GLY A 122 15.14 15.89 13.33
N VAL A 123 15.45 14.70 12.83
CA VAL A 123 15.55 14.39 11.39
C VAL A 123 14.46 13.38 11.05
N PHE A 124 13.62 13.71 10.07
CA PHE A 124 12.68 12.75 9.50
C PHE A 124 13.43 11.72 8.66
N ASP A 125 13.21 10.45 8.96
CA ASP A 125 13.76 9.33 8.21
C ASP A 125 12.63 8.36 7.83
N LEU A 126 12.36 8.27 6.53
CA LEU A 126 11.32 7.41 5.99
C LEU A 126 11.58 5.92 6.27
N ARG A 127 12.84 5.53 6.51
CA ARG A 127 13.22 4.17 6.89
C ARG A 127 12.62 3.71 8.23
N ASN A 128 12.13 4.65 9.04
CA ASN A 128 11.43 4.32 10.29
C ASN A 128 10.01 3.78 10.06
N TYR A 129 9.48 3.92 8.84
CA TYR A 129 8.10 3.57 8.48
C TYR A 129 8.04 2.53 7.37
N VAL A 130 8.94 2.62 6.39
CA VAL A 130 9.03 1.66 5.28
C VAL A 130 9.49 0.31 5.83
N ASN A 131 8.74 -0.73 5.49
CA ASN A 131 9.02 -2.11 5.90
C ASN A 131 8.69 -3.08 4.76
N PRO A 132 9.10 -4.36 4.83
CA PRO A 132 8.88 -5.32 3.75
C PRO A 132 7.43 -5.46 3.26
N PHE A 133 6.45 -5.13 4.09
CA PHE A 133 5.04 -5.22 3.70
C PHE A 133 4.57 -4.11 2.75
N TRP A 134 5.43 -3.13 2.42
CA TRP A 134 5.19 -2.15 1.36
C TRP A 134 5.56 -2.66 -0.04
N ASP A 135 6.33 -3.75 -0.12
CA ASP A 135 6.73 -4.35 -1.38
C ASP A 135 5.65 -5.35 -1.81
N GLU A 136 4.95 -5.07 -2.92
CA GLU A 136 3.90 -5.93 -3.47
C GLU A 136 4.43 -7.29 -3.94
N PHE A 137 5.74 -7.42 -4.14
CA PHE A 137 6.38 -8.68 -4.44
C PHE A 137 6.49 -9.60 -3.21
N PHE A 138 6.48 -9.02 -2.01
CA PHE A 138 6.54 -9.74 -0.73
C PHE A 138 5.18 -9.80 -0.02
N ASN A 139 4.40 -8.72 -0.12
CA ASN A 139 3.05 -8.56 0.38
C ASN A 139 2.06 -8.54 -0.79
N THR A 140 1.94 -9.72 -1.41
CA THR A 140 1.23 -9.98 -2.65
C THR A 140 -0.18 -9.38 -2.67
N SER A 141 -0.49 -8.68 -3.75
CA SER A 141 -1.83 -8.15 -4.03
C SER A 141 -2.79 -9.25 -4.46
N TYR A 142 -4.09 -9.04 -4.22
CA TYR A 142 -5.12 -9.89 -4.82
C TYR A 142 -5.57 -9.32 -6.16
N TYR A 143 -5.64 -10.17 -7.17
CA TYR A 143 -6.08 -9.82 -8.52
C TYR A 143 -7.46 -10.39 -8.78
N TYR A 144 -8.44 -9.53 -9.06
CA TYR A 144 -9.76 -9.96 -9.48
C TYR A 144 -9.75 -10.37 -10.96
N ASP A 145 -10.51 -11.40 -11.31
CA ASP A 145 -10.78 -11.87 -12.67
C ASP A 145 -12.26 -11.65 -13.07
N GLY A 146 -12.52 -11.46 -14.38
CA GLY A 146 -13.88 -11.45 -14.96
C GLY A 146 -14.42 -10.13 -15.52
N PHE A 147 -15.56 -10.23 -16.24
CA PHE A 147 -16.23 -9.21 -17.08
C PHE A 147 -16.68 -7.91 -16.38
N ASN A 148 -16.49 -7.76 -15.06
CA ASN A 148 -16.88 -6.57 -14.29
C ASN A 148 -15.71 -5.61 -14.00
N LEU A 149 -14.53 -5.86 -14.60
CA LEU A 149 -13.40 -4.93 -14.64
C LEU A 149 -13.63 -3.91 -15.76
N THR A 150 -14.40 -2.87 -15.48
CA THR A 150 -14.94 -1.97 -16.52
C THR A 150 -13.89 -1.10 -17.21
N LEU A 151 -12.62 -1.05 -16.74
CA LEU A 151 -11.66 -0.04 -17.18
C LEU A 151 -10.22 -0.50 -17.49
N MET A 152 -9.62 -1.52 -16.84
CA MET A 152 -8.23 -1.91 -17.14
C MET A 152 -7.91 -3.40 -16.85
N PRO A 153 -7.26 -4.14 -17.78
CA PRO A 153 -6.80 -5.52 -17.57
C PRO A 153 -5.40 -5.58 -16.92
N LYS A 154 -5.11 -4.70 -15.94
CA LYS A 154 -3.78 -4.69 -15.28
C LYS A 154 -3.51 -6.03 -14.58
N SER A 155 -4.53 -6.60 -13.95
CA SER A 155 -4.46 -7.93 -13.36
C SER A 155 -4.10 -8.99 -14.40
N GLU A 156 -4.74 -8.99 -15.57
CA GLU A 156 -4.48 -9.97 -16.62
C GLU A 156 -3.04 -9.90 -17.14
N ALA A 157 -2.54 -8.69 -17.42
CA ALA A 157 -1.16 -8.51 -17.86
C ALA A 157 -0.16 -9.01 -16.80
N VAL A 158 -0.38 -8.72 -15.52
CA VAL A 158 0.48 -9.20 -14.43
C VAL A 158 0.43 -10.72 -14.34
N LEU A 159 -0.77 -11.31 -14.29
CA LEU A 159 -0.96 -12.76 -14.15
C LEU A 159 -0.37 -13.57 -15.31
N GLN A 160 -0.47 -13.06 -16.55
CA GLN A 160 0.16 -13.68 -17.71
C GLN A 160 1.69 -13.64 -17.64
N ASN A 161 2.27 -12.62 -16.98
CA ASN A 161 3.71 -12.41 -16.96
C ASN A 161 4.43 -12.98 -15.74
N ILE A 162 3.79 -13.13 -14.57
CA ILE A 162 4.44 -13.64 -13.35
C ILE A 162 5.18 -14.98 -13.58
N PRO A 163 4.59 -16.00 -14.24
CA PRO A 163 5.28 -17.27 -14.46
C PRO A 163 6.59 -17.14 -15.26
N HIS A 164 6.71 -16.13 -16.13
CA HIS A 164 7.92 -15.87 -16.90
C HIS A 164 9.08 -15.34 -16.05
N TYR A 165 8.82 -14.92 -14.80
CA TYR A 165 9.84 -14.42 -13.88
C TYR A 165 10.43 -15.48 -12.95
N CYS A 166 10.02 -16.76 -13.03
CA CYS A 166 10.50 -17.78 -12.09
C CYS A 166 12.02 -17.99 -12.11
N LEU A 167 12.67 -17.96 -13.29
CA LEU A 167 14.14 -18.00 -13.37
C LEU A 167 14.81 -16.79 -12.69
N LYS A 168 14.20 -15.61 -12.80
CA LYS A 168 14.69 -14.39 -12.14
C LYS A 168 14.46 -14.46 -10.63
N PHE A 169 13.31 -14.98 -10.20
CA PHE A 169 13.00 -15.21 -8.80
C PHE A 169 14.03 -16.14 -8.14
N GLN A 170 14.43 -17.22 -8.82
CA GLN A 170 15.46 -18.16 -8.36
C GLN A 170 16.89 -17.57 -8.36
N SER A 171 17.10 -16.38 -8.94
CA SER A 171 18.42 -15.76 -8.94
C SER A 171 18.89 -15.40 -7.53
N LYS A 172 20.21 -15.49 -7.29
CA LYS A 172 20.83 -15.13 -6.00
C LYS A 172 20.44 -13.72 -5.53
N ARG A 173 20.27 -12.77 -6.46
CA ARG A 173 19.89 -11.40 -6.14
C ARG A 173 18.49 -11.35 -5.52
N ILE A 174 17.50 -11.99 -6.15
CA ILE A 174 16.12 -11.94 -5.69
C ILE A 174 15.93 -12.77 -4.42
N GLN A 175 16.54 -13.95 -4.35
CA GLN A 175 16.55 -14.75 -3.12
C GLN A 175 17.19 -13.99 -1.95
N GLY A 176 18.29 -13.27 -2.18
CA GLY A 176 18.91 -12.42 -1.15
C GLY A 176 18.02 -11.28 -0.65
N ILE A 177 17.11 -10.76 -1.47
CA ILE A 177 16.09 -9.79 -1.05
C ILE A 177 15.05 -10.46 -0.15
N PHE A 178 14.55 -11.64 -0.53
CA PHE A 178 13.61 -12.41 0.31
C PHE A 178 14.23 -12.78 1.65
N ASP A 179 15.48 -13.22 1.66
CA ASP A 179 16.21 -13.53 2.89
C ASP A 179 16.33 -12.29 3.79
N PHE A 180 16.64 -11.13 3.21
CA PHE A 180 16.66 -9.88 3.94
C PHE A 180 15.28 -9.53 4.53
N TYR A 181 14.22 -9.58 3.71
CA TYR A 181 12.85 -9.27 4.13
C TYR A 181 12.36 -10.21 5.23
N ASN A 182 12.55 -11.53 5.07
CA ASN A 182 12.16 -12.51 6.07
C ASN A 182 12.82 -12.28 7.44
N ARG A 183 14.03 -11.71 7.48
CA ARG A 183 14.72 -11.37 8.74
C ARG A 183 14.21 -10.09 9.39
N VAL A 184 13.81 -9.09 8.60
CA VAL A 184 13.47 -7.75 9.11
C VAL A 184 11.97 -7.47 9.14
N ALA A 185 11.14 -8.33 8.54
CA ALA A 185 9.70 -8.19 8.51
C ALA A 185 9.12 -8.41 9.91
N ASP A 186 8.60 -7.33 10.52
CA ASP A 186 7.74 -7.39 11.70
C ASP A 186 6.33 -6.94 11.33
N PRO A 187 5.31 -7.83 11.37
CA PRO A 187 3.97 -7.47 10.96
C PRO A 187 3.35 -6.39 11.86
N SER A 188 2.96 -5.28 11.24
CA SER A 188 2.20 -4.22 11.89
C SER A 188 0.84 -4.73 12.40
N TYR A 189 0.15 -3.92 13.20
CA TYR A 189 -1.23 -4.22 13.57
C TYR A 189 -2.13 -4.40 12.34
N SER A 190 -1.96 -3.55 11.31
CA SER A 190 -2.72 -3.61 10.07
C SER A 190 -2.52 -4.96 9.39
N VAL A 191 -1.27 -5.39 9.19
CA VAL A 191 -0.96 -6.69 8.58
C VAL A 191 -1.58 -7.85 9.36
N LYS A 192 -1.45 -7.84 10.70
CA LYS A 192 -2.04 -8.88 11.57
C LYS A 192 -3.57 -8.90 11.45
N TYR A 193 -4.21 -7.74 11.44
CA TYR A 193 -5.65 -7.63 11.32
C TYR A 193 -6.16 -8.09 9.95
N LEU A 194 -5.50 -7.69 8.85
CA LEU A 194 -5.85 -8.13 7.50
C LEU A 194 -5.75 -9.65 7.34
N ARG A 195 -4.71 -10.28 7.91
CA ARG A 195 -4.56 -11.75 7.94
C ARG A 195 -5.73 -12.43 8.65
N GLN A 196 -6.17 -11.91 9.81
CA GLN A 196 -7.35 -12.43 10.50
C GLN A 196 -8.62 -12.33 9.65
N LEU A 197 -8.77 -11.27 8.84
CA LEU A 197 -9.91 -11.13 7.95
C LEU A 197 -9.84 -12.10 6.77
N ILE A 198 -8.64 -12.40 6.25
CA ILE A 198 -8.45 -13.45 5.23
C ILE A 198 -8.81 -14.82 5.79
N GLU A 199 -8.31 -15.17 6.99
CA GLU A 199 -8.59 -16.44 7.66
C GLU A 199 -10.10 -16.66 7.91
N LYS A 200 -10.85 -15.57 8.10
CA LYS A 200 -12.31 -15.60 8.26
C LYS A 200 -13.09 -15.57 6.93
N GLY A 201 -12.42 -15.41 5.79
CA GLY A 201 -13.04 -15.27 4.48
C GLY A 201 -13.70 -13.90 4.23
N GLU A 202 -13.39 -12.89 5.05
CA GLU A 202 -13.92 -11.52 4.89
C GLU A 202 -13.10 -10.68 3.89
N LEU A 203 -11.84 -11.09 3.67
CA LEU A 203 -10.94 -10.58 2.64
C LEU A 203 -10.51 -11.72 1.70
N PRO A 204 -10.23 -11.41 0.43
CA PRO A 204 -9.75 -12.40 -0.51
C PRO A 204 -8.31 -12.83 -0.16
N ASP A 205 -7.97 -14.09 -0.40
CA ASP A 205 -6.64 -14.64 -0.16
C ASP A 205 -5.71 -14.40 -1.36
N PRO A 206 -4.63 -13.62 -1.23
CA PRO A 206 -3.68 -13.36 -2.32
C PRO A 206 -2.69 -14.52 -2.56
N SER A 207 -2.68 -15.58 -1.73
CA SER A 207 -1.70 -16.67 -1.82
C SER A 207 -1.56 -17.35 -3.19
N PRO A 208 -2.62 -17.48 -4.04
CA PRO A 208 -2.47 -18.05 -5.38
C PRO A 208 -1.68 -17.16 -6.35
N PHE A 209 -1.57 -15.86 -6.05
CA PHE A 209 -0.87 -14.89 -6.88
C PHE A 209 0.56 -14.63 -6.42
N ASP A 210 0.98 -15.29 -5.34
CA ASP A 210 2.31 -15.14 -4.78
C ASP A 210 3.34 -15.83 -5.67
N ILE A 211 4.42 -15.13 -6.04
CA ILE A 211 5.47 -15.72 -6.88
C ILE A 211 6.12 -16.95 -6.22
N ARG A 212 6.16 -17.01 -4.88
CA ARG A 212 6.64 -18.18 -4.13
C ARG A 212 5.74 -19.37 -4.36
N THR A 213 4.43 -19.17 -4.47
CA THR A 213 3.48 -20.24 -4.79
C THR A 213 3.64 -20.63 -6.25
N ILE A 214 3.53 -19.65 -7.17
CA ILE A 214 3.54 -19.87 -8.62
C ILE A 214 4.81 -20.56 -9.12
N CYS A 215 5.98 -20.23 -8.56
CA CYS A 215 7.27 -20.78 -9.03
C CYS A 215 7.71 -22.04 -8.29
N ASN A 216 6.95 -22.50 -7.29
CA ASN A 216 7.17 -23.78 -6.60
C ASN A 216 6.25 -24.89 -7.13
N GLU A 217 5.22 -24.55 -7.91
CA GLU A 217 4.39 -25.46 -8.71
C GLU A 217 5.05 -25.83 -10.05
#